data_AF-A0ABD3W1Y8-F1
#
_entry.id   AF-A0ABD3W1Y8-F1
#
_cell.length_a   1.000
_cell.length_b   1.000
_cell.length_c   1.000
_cell.angle_alpha   90.00
_cell.angle_beta   90.00
_cell.angle_gamma   90.00
#
_symmetry.space_group_name_H-M   'P 1'
#
loop_
_entity.id
_entity.type
_entity.pdbx_description
1 polymer ?
#
loop_
_entity_poly.entity_id
_entity_poly.type
_entity_poly.pdbx_seq_one_letter_code
_entity_poly.pdbx_strand_id
1 'polypeptide(L)'
;MSVDDLVQILPKLGDRITLKLFVDEEFKKKQESKYQGKERKTKLIQSLCAKLGIVKTRHFFFEVEKKKTMARHCNRNAFKENRKVELGWIHNGKQVRTAKGGGTRKIELPRNSRKEEDIAKTLFFPNQSCPAW
;
A
#
# COMPACT_ATOMS: atom_id res chain seq x y z
N MET A 1 30.22 50.32 17.21
CA MET A 1 29.61 49.63 16.05
C MET A 1 28.67 50.63 15.41
N SER A 2 28.84 50.92 14.12
CA SER A 2 27.99 51.88 13.42
C SER A 2 26.64 51.23 13.10
N VAL A 3 25.61 52.04 12.84
CA VAL A 3 24.27 51.55 12.48
C VAL A 3 24.32 50.72 11.19
N ASP A 4 25.20 51.11 10.26
CA ASP A 4 25.43 50.41 9.00
C ASP A 4 26.02 49.00 9.18
N ASP A 5 26.91 48.82 10.18
CA ASP A 5 27.44 47.49 10.53
C ASP A 5 26.32 46.57 11.02
N LEU A 6 25.35 47.12 11.78
CA LEU A 6 24.24 46.38 12.35
C LEU A 6 23.28 45.88 11.27
N VAL A 7 23.01 46.72 10.26
CA VAL A 7 22.15 46.40 9.11
C VAL A 7 22.72 45.24 8.29
N GLN A 8 24.04 45.10 8.21
CA GLN A 8 24.66 43.97 7.51
C GLN A 8 24.70 42.67 8.33
N ILE A 9 24.74 42.76 9.67
CA ILE A 9 24.88 41.60 10.56
C ILE A 9 23.52 40.96 10.87
N LEU A 10 22.47 41.77 11.06
CA LEU A 10 21.13 41.29 11.44
C LEU A 10 20.54 40.25 10.46
N PRO A 11 20.59 40.45 9.12
CA PRO A 11 20.10 39.44 8.17
C PRO A 11 20.89 38.14 8.25
N LYS A 12 22.23 38.22 8.32
CA LYS A 12 23.10 37.04 8.42
C LYS A 12 22.85 36.24 9.70
N LEU A 13 22.52 36.92 10.80
CA LEU A 13 22.16 36.27 12.06
C LEU A 13 20.78 35.60 11.95
N GLY A 14 19.80 36.28 11.35
CA GLY A 14 18.46 35.74 11.09
C GLY A 14 18.48 34.49 10.22
N ASP A 15 19.28 34.50 9.15
CA ASP A 15 19.45 33.35 8.26
C ASP A 15 20.06 32.15 9.01
N ARG A 16 21.07 32.39 9.86
CA ARG A 16 21.69 31.34 10.69
C ARG A 16 20.70 30.73 11.68
N ILE A 17 19.86 31.55 12.31
CA ILE A 17 18.81 31.07 13.22
C ILE A 17 17.80 30.22 12.44
N THR A 18 17.37 30.71 11.27
CA THR A 18 16.41 30.01 10.41
C THR A 18 16.94 28.65 9.95
N LEU A 19 18.20 28.59 9.50
CA LEU A 19 18.85 27.35 9.10
C LEU A 19 18.95 26.35 10.26
N LYS A 20 19.27 26.82 11.46
CA LYS A 20 19.35 25.96 12.65
C LYS A 20 17.99 25.36 12.99
N LEU A 21 16.94 26.17 12.98
CA LEU A 21 15.56 25.71 13.21
C LEU A 21 15.12 24.68 12.16
N PHE A 22 15.39 24.95 10.88
CA PHE A 22 15.06 24.04 9.79
C PHE A 22 15.75 22.67 9.94
N VAL A 23 17.05 22.67 10.25
CA VAL A 23 17.81 21.43 10.48
C VAL A 23 17.23 20.65 11.66
N ASP A 24 16.95 21.31 12.78
CA ASP A 24 16.37 20.67 13.97
C ASP A 24 14.99 20.07 13.70
N GLU A 25 14.15 20.73 12.90
CA GLU A 25 12.84 20.19 12.48
C GLU A 25 12.99 18.95 11.59
N GLU A 26 13.90 18.97 10.62
CA GLU A 26 14.15 17.82 9.75
C GLU A 26 14.73 16.62 10.51
N PHE A 27 15.57 16.87 11.53
CA PHE A 27 16.04 15.82 12.44
C PHE A 27 14.90 15.23 13.28
N LYS A 28 13.99 16.06 13.80
CA LYS A 28 12.81 15.59 14.55
C LYS A 28 11.88 14.75 13.68
N LYS A 29 11.54 15.20 12.46
CA LYS A 29 10.72 14.44 11.50
C LYS A 29 11.35 13.08 11.15
N LYS A 30 12.68 13.03 10.96
CA LYS A 30 13.41 11.78 10.73
C LYS A 30 13.41 10.85 11.95
N GLN A 31 13.43 11.38 13.17
CA GLN A 31 13.30 10.56 14.37
C GLN A 31 11.88 10.03 14.56
N GLU A 32 10.86 10.87 14.35
CA GLU A 32 9.45 10.47 14.47
C GLU A 32 9.09 9.39 13.46
N SER A 33 9.50 9.53 12.20
CA SER A 33 9.28 8.50 11.16
C SER A 33 9.99 7.18 11.49
N LYS A 34 11.22 7.22 12.01
CA LYS A 34 11.93 6.01 12.51
C LYS A 34 11.21 5.38 13.71
N TYR A 35 10.73 6.20 14.65
CA TYR A 35 10.04 5.75 15.85
C TYR A 35 8.70 5.08 15.49
N GLN A 36 7.90 5.68 14.60
CA GLN A 36 6.66 5.09 14.09
C GLN A 36 6.90 3.74 13.39
N GLY A 37 7.97 3.63 12.60
CA GLY A 37 8.35 2.35 11.97
C GLY A 37 8.68 1.26 13.00
N LYS A 38 9.41 1.62 14.06
CA LYS A 38 9.77 0.71 15.16
C LYS A 38 8.54 0.31 15.98
N GLU A 39 7.65 1.25 16.28
CA GLU A 39 6.40 1.02 17.01
C GLU A 39 5.42 0.12 16.22
N ARG A 40 5.30 0.33 14.91
CA ARG A 40 4.50 -0.54 14.04
C ARG A 40 5.06 -1.98 14.04
N LYS A 41 6.38 -2.13 13.99
CA LYS A 41 7.05 -3.44 14.06
C LYS A 41 6.80 -4.12 15.41
N THR A 42 6.87 -3.40 16.53
CA THR A 42 6.61 -3.99 17.86
C THR A 42 5.15 -4.38 18.03
N LYS A 43 4.19 -3.55 17.60
CA LYS A 43 2.76 -3.88 17.59
C LYS A 43 2.46 -5.11 16.75
N LEU A 44 3.06 -5.23 15.56
CA LEU A 44 2.91 -6.41 14.71
C LEU A 44 3.41 -7.68 15.41
N ILE A 45 4.62 -7.63 15.99
CA ILE A 45 5.21 -8.76 16.72
C ILE A 45 4.33 -9.15 17.91
N GLN A 46 3.84 -8.18 18.69
CA GLN A 46 2.91 -8.44 19.80
C GLN A 46 1.62 -9.10 19.32
N SER A 47 1.03 -8.61 18.23
CA SER A 47 -0.19 -9.19 17.65
C SER A 47 0.03 -10.62 17.16
N LEU A 48 1.21 -10.91 16.61
CA LEU A 48 1.59 -12.26 16.17
C LEU A 48 1.77 -13.18 17.37
N CYS A 49 2.48 -12.76 18.42
CA CYS A 49 2.63 -13.52 19.66
C CYS A 49 1.27 -13.85 20.28
N ALA A 50 0.35 -12.88 20.35
CA ALA A 50 -1.01 -13.10 20.85
C ALA A 50 -1.78 -14.13 20.02
N LYS A 51 -1.70 -14.05 18.68
CA LYS A 51 -2.34 -15.02 17.77
C LYS A 51 -1.75 -16.42 17.89
N LEU A 52 -0.44 -16.53 18.14
CA LEU A 52 0.25 -17.79 18.36
C LEU A 52 0.09 -18.33 19.79
N GLY A 53 -0.55 -17.58 20.70
CA GLY A 53 -0.71 -17.98 22.10
C GLY A 53 0.56 -17.85 22.94
N ILE A 54 1.58 -17.14 22.45
CA ILE A 54 2.85 -16.94 23.14
C ILE A 54 2.69 -15.76 24.11
N VAL A 55 2.33 -16.04 25.35
CA VAL A 55 2.30 -15.03 26.42
C VAL A 55 3.73 -14.80 26.90
N LYS A 56 4.19 -13.55 26.90
CA LYS A 56 5.50 -13.18 27.45
C LYS A 56 5.44 -13.17 28.97
N THR A 57 5.53 -14.32 29.61
CA THR A 57 5.88 -14.41 31.02
C THR A 57 7.38 -14.12 31.15
N ARG A 58 7.79 -13.29 32.13
CA ARG A 58 9.18 -12.80 32.28
C ARG A 58 10.22 -13.88 32.60
N HIS A 59 9.88 -15.16 32.53
CA HIS A 59 10.79 -16.27 32.74
C HIS A 59 10.68 -17.25 31.56
N PHE A 60 11.83 -17.55 30.98
CA PHE A 60 12.23 -18.78 30.27
C PHE A 60 11.14 -19.67 29.63
N PHE A 61 11.33 -19.90 28.33
CA PHE A 61 10.92 -21.10 27.57
C PHE A 61 9.43 -21.48 27.54
N PHE A 62 8.79 -21.02 26.45
CA PHE A 62 7.91 -21.77 25.55
C PHE A 62 7.15 -22.98 26.14
N GLU A 63 6.02 -22.72 26.80
CA GLU A 63 4.92 -23.69 26.79
C GLU A 63 3.95 -23.28 25.67
N VAL A 64 4.14 -23.88 24.50
CA VAL A 64 3.16 -23.80 23.41
C VAL A 64 2.06 -24.77 23.80
N GLU A 65 1.00 -24.25 24.41
CA GLU A 65 -0.29 -24.94 24.34
C GLU A 65 -0.55 -25.23 22.86
N LYS A 66 -0.49 -26.50 22.48
CA LYS A 66 -0.82 -26.98 21.14
C LYS A 66 -2.30 -26.69 20.90
N LYS A 67 -2.64 -25.45 20.59
CA LYS A 67 -3.93 -25.10 20.00
C LYS A 67 -4.01 -25.93 18.74
N LYS A 68 -4.93 -26.90 18.75
CA LYS A 68 -5.27 -27.77 17.62
C LYS A 68 -5.19 -26.90 16.37
N THR A 69 -4.24 -27.22 15.50
CA THR A 69 -4.10 -26.56 14.22
C THR A 69 -5.44 -26.73 13.54
N MET A 70 -6.26 -25.67 13.57
CA MET A 70 -7.46 -25.60 12.76
C MET A 70 -6.96 -25.86 11.36
N ALA A 71 -7.23 -27.06 10.82
CA ALA A 71 -6.87 -27.41 9.47
C ALA A 71 -7.33 -26.23 8.63
N ARG A 72 -6.37 -25.50 8.04
CA ARG A 72 -6.69 -24.38 7.18
C ARG A 72 -7.52 -25.01 6.10
N HIS A 73 -8.83 -24.83 6.18
CA HIS A 73 -9.73 -25.31 5.16
C HIS A 73 -9.14 -24.83 3.86
N CYS A 74 -8.71 -25.79 3.04
CA CYS A 74 -8.06 -25.56 1.77
C CYS A 74 -8.84 -24.43 1.08
N ASN A 75 -8.15 -23.41 0.56
CA ASN A 75 -8.78 -22.16 0.10
C ASN A 75 -9.92 -22.50 -0.88
N ARG A 76 -11.17 -22.56 -0.40
CA ARG A 76 -12.31 -23.10 -1.15
C ARG A 76 -12.53 -22.32 -2.44
N ASN A 77 -12.11 -21.05 -2.46
CA ASN A 77 -12.14 -20.22 -3.66
C ASN A 77 -11.15 -20.68 -4.74
N ALA A 78 -10.03 -21.30 -4.36
CA ALA A 78 -9.09 -21.92 -5.28
C ALA A 78 -9.56 -23.27 -5.80
N PHE A 79 -10.70 -23.81 -5.38
CA PHE A 79 -11.32 -25.01 -5.98
C PHE A 79 -12.48 -24.68 -6.91
N LYS A 80 -12.89 -23.41 -6.99
CA LYS A 80 -13.98 -23.01 -7.88
C LYS A 80 -13.54 -23.15 -9.33
N GLU A 81 -14.42 -23.74 -10.13
CA GLU A 81 -14.24 -23.90 -11.57
C GLU A 81 -14.24 -22.55 -12.29
N ASN A 82 -14.97 -21.57 -11.76
CA ASN A 82 -15.09 -20.23 -12.31
C ASN A 82 -14.49 -19.17 -11.37
N ARG A 83 -13.86 -18.16 -11.97
CA ARG A 83 -13.33 -16.95 -11.30
C ARG A 83 -14.07 -15.72 -11.78
N LYS A 84 -14.39 -14.80 -10.87
CA LYS A 84 -14.90 -13.48 -11.22
C LYS A 84 -13.70 -12.57 -11.49
N VAL A 85 -13.64 -11.97 -12.67
CA VAL A 85 -12.61 -11.01 -13.04
C VAL A 85 -13.24 -9.69 -13.47
N GLU A 86 -12.50 -8.61 -13.29
CA GLU A 86 -12.88 -7.28 -13.77
C GLU A 86 -12.00 -6.94 -14.97
N LEU A 87 -12.64 -6.69 -16.11
CA LEU A 87 -11.98 -6.22 -17.32
C LEU A 87 -12.27 -4.74 -17.49
N GLY A 88 -11.27 -3.96 -17.91
CA GLY A 88 -11.44 -2.54 -18.19
C GLY A 88 -10.58 -2.09 -19.34
N TRP A 89 -11.05 -1.06 -20.05
CA TRP A 89 -10.28 -0.44 -21.12
C TRP A 89 -9.34 0.62 -20.53
N ILE A 90 -8.05 0.52 -20.88
CA ILE A 90 -7.04 1.56 -20.64
C ILE A 90 -6.83 2.36 -21.93
N HIS A 91 -7.01 3.69 -21.86
CA HIS A 91 -6.70 4.62 -22.93
C HIS A 91 -5.71 5.66 -22.42
N ASN A 92 -4.58 5.84 -23.11
CA ASN A 92 -3.50 6.77 -22.74
C ASN A 92 -3.04 6.61 -21.27
N GLY A 93 -2.87 5.35 -20.83
CA GLY A 93 -2.44 5.03 -19.46
C GLY A 93 -3.49 5.27 -18.38
N LYS A 94 -4.71 5.69 -18.73
CA LYS A 94 -5.83 5.91 -17.79
C LYS A 94 -6.93 4.88 -18.01
N GLN A 95 -7.45 4.32 -16.92
CA GLN A 95 -8.62 3.45 -16.98
C GLN A 95 -9.85 4.27 -17.37
N VAL A 96 -10.53 3.86 -18.44
CA VAL A 96 -11.77 4.50 -18.89
C VAL A 96 -12.88 4.11 -17.92
N ARG A 97 -13.51 5.11 -17.29
CA ARG A 97 -14.68 4.95 -16.42
C ARG A 97 -15.83 5.75 -17.01
N THR A 98 -16.86 5.08 -17.48
CA THR A 98 -18.10 5.76 -17.89
C THR A 98 -18.99 5.91 -16.67
N ALA A 99 -19.71 7.03 -16.55
CA ALA A 99 -20.61 7.30 -15.41
C ALA A 99 -21.68 6.21 -15.21
N LYS A 100 -22.05 5.49 -16.28
CA LYS A 100 -22.98 4.35 -16.27
C LYS A 100 -22.28 2.97 -16.31
N GLY A 101 -20.99 2.89 -15.98
CA GLY A 101 -20.27 1.60 -15.84
C GLY A 101 -19.84 0.92 -17.14
N GLY A 102 -19.63 1.66 -18.24
CA GLY A 102 -19.31 1.06 -19.55
C GLY A 102 -17.83 0.71 -19.78
N GLY A 103 -16.90 1.43 -19.14
CA GLY A 103 -15.46 1.26 -19.35
C GLY A 103 -14.80 0.16 -18.51
N THR A 104 -15.58 -0.50 -17.64
CA THR A 104 -15.12 -1.61 -16.82
C THR A 104 -16.29 -2.55 -16.53
N ARG A 105 -16.08 -3.86 -16.70
CA ARG A 105 -17.12 -4.89 -16.57
C ARG A 105 -16.61 -6.08 -15.76
N LYS A 106 -17.50 -6.63 -14.93
CA LYS A 106 -17.24 -7.86 -14.17
C LYS A 106 -17.77 -9.04 -14.98
N ILE A 107 -16.93 -10.03 -15.21
CA ILE A 107 -17.27 -11.24 -15.95
C ILE A 107 -16.84 -12.48 -15.16
N GLU A 108 -17.52 -13.60 -15.40
CA GLU A 108 -17.16 -14.89 -14.82
C GLU A 108 -16.48 -15.73 -15.90
N LEU A 109 -15.28 -16.19 -15.60
CA LEU A 109 -14.46 -16.96 -16.53
C LEU A 109 -14.08 -18.32 -15.94
N PRO A 110 -13.94 -19.36 -16.77
CA PRO A 110 -13.40 -20.63 -16.32
C PRO A 110 -11.95 -20.45 -15.84
N ARG A 111 -11.56 -21.18 -14.80
CA ARG A 111 -10.27 -21.04 -14.12
C ARG A 111 -9.07 -21.28 -15.05
N ASN A 112 -9.24 -22.18 -16.02
CA ASN A 112 -8.19 -22.57 -16.97
C ASN A 112 -8.08 -21.61 -18.17
N SER A 113 -8.88 -20.54 -18.22
CA SER A 113 -8.78 -19.51 -19.25
C SER A 113 -7.40 -18.83 -19.22
N ARG A 114 -6.70 -18.87 -20.35
CA ARG A 114 -5.53 -18.04 -20.62
C ARG A 114 -5.98 -16.70 -21.21
N LYS A 115 -5.11 -15.68 -21.19
CA LYS A 115 -5.39 -14.28 -21.61
C LYS A 115 -6.43 -14.22 -22.74
N GLU A 116 -7.65 -13.82 -22.38
CA GLU A 116 -8.81 -13.84 -23.28
C GLU A 116 -8.94 -12.50 -24.01
N GLU A 117 -7.98 -12.22 -24.89
CA GLU A 117 -8.01 -11.01 -25.71
C GLU A 117 -9.28 -10.94 -26.57
N ASP A 118 -9.82 -12.08 -26.99
CA ASP A 118 -10.99 -12.15 -27.86
C ASP A 118 -12.30 -11.79 -27.14
N ILE A 119 -12.41 -12.13 -25.85
CA ILE A 119 -13.56 -11.74 -25.02
C ILE A 119 -13.51 -10.25 -24.75
N ALA A 120 -12.34 -9.68 -24.46
CA ALA A 120 -12.19 -8.24 -24.29
C ALA A 120 -12.52 -7.46 -25.58
N LYS A 121 -12.04 -7.93 -26.74
CA LYS A 121 -12.33 -7.32 -28.04
C LYS A 121 -13.83 -7.32 -28.32
N THR A 122 -14.50 -8.44 -28.14
CA THR A 122 -15.95 -8.56 -28.35
C THR A 122 -16.74 -7.68 -27.37
N LEU A 123 -16.29 -7.60 -26.12
CA LEU A 123 -16.99 -6.90 -25.05
C LEU A 123 -16.90 -5.37 -25.14
N PHE A 124 -15.75 -4.84 -25.54
CA PHE A 124 -15.50 -3.40 -25.62
C PHE A 124 -15.60 -2.84 -27.04
N PHE A 125 -15.40 -3.67 -28.07
CA PHE A 125 -15.39 -3.29 -29.48
C PHE A 125 -16.26 -4.23 -30.35
N PRO A 126 -17.58 -4.30 -30.11
CA PRO A 126 -18.48 -5.22 -30.82
C PRO A 126 -18.55 -4.99 -32.33
N ASN A 127 -18.19 -3.79 -32.81
CA ASN A 127 -18.24 -3.40 -34.22
C ASN A 127 -16.86 -3.38 -34.92
N GLN A 128 -15.81 -3.94 -34.30
CA GLN A 128 -14.43 -3.98 -34.82
C GLN A 128 -13.79 -2.62 -35.21
N SER A 129 -14.42 -1.49 -34.91
CA SER A 129 -13.81 -0.16 -35.01
C SER A 129 -12.85 0.07 -33.84
N CYS A 130 -11.82 -0.76 -33.74
CA CYS A 130 -10.67 -0.44 -32.90
C CYS A 130 -10.01 0.77 -33.56
N PRO A 131 -9.85 1.92 -32.88
CA PRO A 131 -9.02 2.99 -33.42
C PRO A 131 -7.64 2.39 -33.66
N ALA A 132 -7.19 2.40 -34.91
CA ALA A 132 -5.81 2.06 -35.23
C ALA A 132 -4.90 2.99 -34.41
N TRP A 133 -3.94 2.37 -33.74
CA TRP A 133 -2.91 3.04 -32.94
C TRP A 133 -1.96 3.82 -33.84
#